data_AF-A0A1N6FR64-F1
#
_entry.id   AF-A0A1N6FR64-F1
#
_cell.length_a   1.000
_cell.length_b   1.000
_cell.length_c   1.000
_cell.angle_alpha   90.00
_cell.angle_beta   90.00
_cell.angle_gamma   90.00
#
_symmetry.space_group_name_H-M   'P 1'
#
loop_
_entity.id
_entity.type
_entity.pdbx_description
1 polymer ?
#
loop_
_entity_poly.entity_id
_entity_poly.type
_entity_poly.pdbx_seq_one_letter_code
_entity_poly.pdbx_strand_id
1 'polypeptide(L)'
;MGKDIAKDVALDVSKQLLDAYLSVENATRIIQEKCSKAEFEGFRSEAGKVAGGLYLLLEPLWKAYPDLAPEGVDMTPRERKRGKR
;
A
#
# COMPACT_ATOMS: atom_id res chain seq x y z
N MET A 1 -7.86 15.01 -4.45
CA MET A 1 -8.86 15.03 -3.37
C MET A 1 -8.74 16.38 -2.67
N GLY A 2 -9.73 17.25 -2.86
CA GLY A 2 -9.77 18.58 -2.28
C GLY A 2 -10.68 18.58 -1.06
N LYS A 3 -10.05 18.69 0.11
CA LYS A 3 -10.53 18.84 1.50
C LYS A 3 -9.62 17.95 2.33
N ASP A 4 -8.76 18.57 3.13
CA ASP A 4 -7.84 17.86 4.01
C ASP A 4 -8.66 16.97 4.96
N ILE A 5 -8.50 15.65 4.80
CA ILE A 5 -9.04 14.67 5.75
C ILE A 5 -8.42 15.00 7.10
N ALA A 6 -9.22 15.19 8.15
CA ALA A 6 -8.69 15.49 9.48
C ALA A 6 -7.65 14.44 9.92
N LYS A 7 -6.58 14.86 10.60
CA LYS A 7 -5.41 13.99 10.87
C LYS A 7 -5.77 12.73 11.66
N ASP A 8 -6.71 12.83 12.59
CA ASP A 8 -7.28 11.71 13.35
C ASP A 8 -8.02 10.71 12.45
N VAL A 9 -8.85 11.21 11.53
CA VAL A 9 -9.52 10.38 10.51
C VAL A 9 -8.49 9.75 9.57
N ALA A 10 -7.45 10.49 9.16
CA ALA A 10 -6.38 9.96 8.32
C ALA A 10 -5.57 8.87 9.02
N LEU A 11 -5.34 9.00 10.33
CA LEU A 11 -4.70 7.97 11.16
C LEU A 11 -5.53 6.69 11.18
N ASP A 12 -6.84 6.80 11.44
CA ASP A 12 -7.71 5.63 11.53
C ASP A 12 -7.85 4.90 10.18
N VAL A 13 -8.01 5.67 9.10
CA VAL A 13 -8.06 5.10 7.74
C VAL A 13 -6.72 4.48 7.35
N SER A 14 -5.60 5.15 7.65
CA SER A 14 -4.24 4.63 7.38
C SER A 14 -4.01 3.29 8.08
N LYS A 15 -4.40 3.18 9.36
CA LYS A 15 -4.31 1.92 10.12
C LYS A 15 -5.10 0.80 9.44
N GLN A 16 -6.38 1.02 9.11
CA GLN A 16 -7.21 -0.02 8.48
C GLN A 16 -6.66 -0.47 7.13
N LEU A 17 -6.20 0.47 6.30
CA LEU A 17 -5.62 0.16 4.99
C LEU A 17 -4.28 -0.58 5.12
N LEU A 18 -3.46 -0.23 6.11
CA LEU A 18 -2.21 -0.93 6.39
C LEU A 18 -2.47 -2.35 6.91
N ASP A 19 -3.44 -2.54 7.79
CA ASP A 19 -3.84 -3.86 8.28
C ASP A 19 -4.35 -4.75 7.13
N ALA A 20 -5.14 -4.19 6.21
CA ALA A 20 -5.58 -4.88 5.02
C ALA A 20 -4.40 -5.26 4.11
N TYR A 21 -3.43 -4.36 3.93
CA TYR A 21 -2.21 -4.63 3.16
C TYR A 21 -1.42 -5.80 3.79
N LEU A 22 -1.20 -5.76 5.11
CA LEU A 22 -0.51 -6.82 5.84
C LEU A 22 -1.27 -8.15 5.78
N SER A 23 -2.60 -8.13 5.75
CA SER A 23 -3.41 -9.34 5.56
C SER A 23 -3.18 -9.99 4.19
N VAL A 24 -3.06 -9.19 3.13
CA VAL A 24 -2.76 -9.69 1.77
C VAL A 24 -1.35 -10.27 1.70
N GLU A 25 -0.36 -9.61 2.30
CA GLU A 25 1.02 -10.11 2.38
C GLU A 25 1.09 -11.43 3.17
N ASN A 26 0.38 -11.51 4.30
CA ASN A 26 0.30 -12.74 5.09
C ASN A 26 -0.37 -13.88 4.32
N ALA A 27 -1.47 -13.61 3.60
CA ALA A 27 -2.10 -14.61 2.74
C ALA A 27 -1.15 -15.09 1.63
N THR A 28 -0.42 -14.16 1.01
CA THR A 28 0.60 -14.46 -0.01
C THR A 28 1.69 -15.40 0.53
N ARG A 29 2.18 -15.13 1.74
CA ARG A 29 3.16 -16.00 2.43
C ARG A 29 2.60 -17.39 2.73
N ILE A 30 1.35 -17.49 3.20
CA ILE A 30 0.71 -18.79 3.47
C ILE A 30 0.67 -19.65 2.20
N ILE A 31 0.28 -19.06 1.06
CA ILE A 31 0.25 -19.77 -0.22
C ILE A 31 1.67 -20.14 -0.65
N GLN A 32 2.65 -19.24 -0.48
CA GLN A 32 4.05 -19.53 -0.80
C GLN A 32 4.60 -20.74 -0.02
N GLU A 33 4.25 -20.86 1.26
CA GLU A 33 4.73 -21.93 2.15
C GLU A 33 4.03 -23.27 1.93
N LYS A 34 2.76 -23.27 1.50
CA LYS A 34 1.91 -24.47 1.50
C LYS A 34 1.53 -24.99 0.11
N CYS A 35 1.65 -24.17 -0.93
CA CYS A 35 1.18 -24.52 -2.27
C CYS A 35 2.36 -24.72 -3.23
N SER A 36 2.04 -25.26 -4.40
CA SER A 36 3.02 -25.37 -5.48
C SER A 36 3.44 -23.99 -6.00
N LYS A 37 4.60 -23.94 -6.68
CA LYS A 37 5.09 -22.72 -7.31
C LYS A 37 4.07 -22.12 -8.31
N ALA A 38 3.37 -22.97 -9.07
CA ALA A 38 2.40 -22.52 -10.06
C ALA A 38 1.16 -21.86 -9.41
N GLU A 39 0.65 -22.44 -8.32
CA GLU A 39 -0.45 -21.85 -7.54
C GLU A 39 -0.03 -20.54 -6.87
N PHE A 40 1.20 -20.50 -6.35
CA PHE A 40 1.77 -19.28 -5.77
C PHE A 40 1.91 -18.15 -6.78
N GLU A 41 2.45 -18.43 -7.97
CA GLU A 41 2.63 -17.41 -9.01
C GLU A 41 1.30 -16.81 -9.47
N GLY A 42 0.26 -17.64 -9.64
CA GLY A 42 -1.08 -17.18 -9.96
C GLY A 42 -1.67 -16.28 -8.87
N PHE A 43 -1.60 -16.72 -7.60
CA PHE A 43 -2.10 -15.96 -6.46
C PHE A 43 -1.35 -14.63 -6.28
N ARG A 44 -0.01 -14.68 -6.31
CA ARG A 44 0.86 -13.53 -6.09
C ARG A 44 0.58 -12.39 -7.08
N SER A 45 0.26 -12.72 -8.34
CA SER A 45 -0.07 -11.72 -9.36
C SER A 45 -1.29 -10.87 -8.97
N GLU A 46 -2.37 -11.52 -8.53
CA GLU A 46 -3.59 -10.81 -8.11
C GLU A 46 -3.41 -10.13 -6.75
N ALA A 47 -2.75 -10.79 -5.80
CA ALA A 47 -2.42 -10.21 -4.50
C ALA A 47 -1.61 -8.91 -4.65
N GLY A 48 -0.63 -8.89 -5.57
CA GLY A 48 0.16 -7.70 -5.87
C GLY A 48 -0.68 -6.54 -6.41
N LYS A 49 -1.71 -6.80 -7.22
CA LYS A 49 -2.63 -5.76 -7.69
C LYS A 49 -3.46 -5.17 -6.55
N VAL A 50 -3.95 -6.00 -5.63
CA VAL A 50 -4.71 -5.56 -4.46
C VAL A 50 -3.82 -4.72 -3.53
N ALA A 51 -2.62 -5.22 -3.22
CA ALA A 51 -1.64 -4.51 -2.40
C ALA A 51 -1.26 -3.16 -3.02
N GLY A 52 -1.05 -3.11 -4.34
CA GLY A 52 -0.82 -1.86 -5.07
C GLY A 52 -2.00 -0.89 -5.00
N GLY A 53 -3.24 -1.38 -5.10
CA GLY A 53 -4.45 -0.57 -4.94
C GLY A 53 -4.58 0.03 -3.53
N LEU A 54 -4.28 -0.75 -2.49
CA LEU A 54 -4.23 -0.26 -1.11
C LEU A 54 -3.16 0.82 -0.93
N TYR A 55 -1.97 0.64 -1.52
CA TYR A 55 -0.92 1.65 -1.49
C TYR A 55 -1.36 2.96 -2.14
N LEU A 56 -2.12 2.92 -3.26
CA LEU A 56 -2.63 4.13 -3.90
C LEU A 56 -3.63 4.92 -3.02
N LEU A 57 -4.26 4.27 -2.04
CA LEU A 57 -5.12 4.92 -1.04
C LEU A 57 -4.30 5.45 0.15
N LEU A 58 -3.25 4.73 0.56
CA LEU A 58 -2.35 5.10 1.64
C LEU A 58 -1.45 6.29 1.26
N GLU A 59 -0.91 6.31 0.04
CA GLU A 59 0.09 7.27 -0.41
C GLU A 59 -0.38 8.74 -0.23
N PRO A 60 -1.62 9.14 -0.61
CA PRO A 60 -2.09 10.50 -0.36
C PRO A 60 -2.19 10.86 1.13
N LEU A 61 -2.58 9.90 1.99
CA LEU A 61 -2.69 10.12 3.44
C LEU A 61 -1.31 10.35 4.05
N TRP A 62 -0.33 9.52 3.68
CA TRP A 62 1.05 9.67 4.12
C TRP A 62 1.72 10.91 3.54
N LYS A 63 1.37 11.35 2.32
CA LYS A 63 1.87 12.63 1.78
C LYS A 63 1.33 13.83 2.56
N ALA A 64 0.07 13.77 3.00
CA ALA A 64 -0.55 14.81 3.82
C ALA A 64 -0.01 14.80 5.26
N TYR A 65 0.23 13.61 5.82
CA TYR A 65 0.74 13.40 7.18
C TYR A 65 1.90 12.39 7.18
N PRO A 66 3.13 12.83 6.89
CA PRO A 66 4.29 11.93 6.74
C PRO A 66 4.64 11.13 7.99
N ASP A 67 4.26 11.62 9.17
CA ASP A 67 4.45 10.91 10.44
C ASP A 67 3.55 9.67 10.59
N LEU A 68 2.58 9.47 9.70
CA LEU A 68 1.74 8.27 9.64
C LEU A 68 2.32 7.14 8.79
N ALA A 69 3.38 7.41 8.02
CA ALA A 69 4.02 6.41 7.19
C ALA A 69 4.83 5.41 8.04
N PRO A 70 4.85 4.11 7.70
CA PRO A 70 5.74 3.15 8.34
C PRO A 70 7.21 3.55 8.20
N GLU A 71 8.03 3.11 9.16
CA GLU A 71 9.47 3.34 9.13
C GLU A 71 10.09 2.78 7.83
N GLY A 72 10.97 3.55 7.20
CA GLY A 72 11.62 3.18 5.94
C GLY A 72 10.82 3.49 4.68
N VAL A 73 9.58 3.99 4.79
CA VAL A 73 8.82 4.50 3.64
C VAL A 73 9.23 5.96 3.35
N ASP A 74 9.95 6.16 2.25
CA ASP A 74 10.31 7.49 1.78
C ASP A 74 9.10 8.19 1.13
N MET A 75 8.50 9.11 1.88
CA MET A 75 7.39 9.95 1.43
C MET A 75 7.84 11.27 0.79
N THR A 76 9.15 11.48 0.61
CA THR A 76 9.62 12.67 -0.11
C THR A 76 9.03 12.67 -1.53
N PRO A 77 8.54 13.82 -2.02
CA PRO A 77 8.01 13.89 -3.37
C PRO A 77 9.09 13.50 -4.37
N ARG A 78 8.99 12.31 -4.96
CA ARG A 78 9.79 11.96 -6.13
C ARG A 78 9.37 12.90 -7.25
N GLU A 79 10.28 13.78 -7.68
CA GLU A 79 10.07 14.59 -8.88
C GLU A 79 9.71 13.66 -10.03
N ARG A 80 8.45 13.65 -10.43
CA ARG A 80 8.03 12.98 -11.66
C ARG A 80 8.72 13.75 -12.78
N LYS A 81 9.84 13.22 -13.30
CA LYS A 81 10.39 13.69 -14.58
C LYS A 81 9.26 13.61 -15.60
N ARG A 82 8.68 14.76 -15.90
CA ARG A 82 7.65 14.96 -16.91
C ARG A 82 8.29 14.54 -18.22
N GLY A 83 8.01 13.30 -18.63
CA GLY A 83 8.44 12.79 -19.92
C GLY A 83 7.94 13.74 -20.98
N LYS A 84 8.86 14.47 -21.61
CA LYS A 84 8.60 15.22 -22.84
C LYS A 84 8.11 14.20 -23.87
N ARG A 85 6.82 14.24 -24.18
CA ARG A 85 6.32 13.87 -25.50
C ARG A 85 6.35 15.11 -26.37
#